data_AF-A0A355TNZ4-F1
#
_entry.id   AF-A0A355TNZ4-F1
#
_cell.length_a   1.000
_cell.length_b   1.000
_cell.length_c   1.000
_cell.angle_alpha   90.00
_cell.angle_beta   90.00
_cell.angle_gamma   90.00
#
_symmetry.space_group_name_H-M   'P 1'
#
loop_
_entity.id
_entity.type
_entity.pdbx_description
1 polymer ?
#
loop_
_entity_poly.entity_id
_entity_poly.type
_entity_poly.pdbx_seq_one_letter_code
_entity_poly.pdbx_strand_id
1 'polypeptide(L)'
;MKKICLFLGSFLMFVGLVCSSVAYAQHWKNSGDSFINNGLTPAEEARIKQQASQVLQMGLKYYFEKNPLVWNYLSAYSKQAISLQIAQSLISSGAVRGNAREVSYMVEKELSNTSSDFAKKCWATMQYGATAHPYYRNGQIILSDFRIGVNKEKNVMFNYTKGTNTQGYYAVVKEGNAYKLDLISSIQASINTDNGYER
;
A
#
# COMPACT_ATOMS: atom_id res chain seq x y z
N MET A 1 -28.03 -5.88 36.64
CA MET A 1 -27.01 -5.12 35.86
C MET A 1 -25.70 -5.90 35.87
N LYS A 2 -25.37 -6.65 34.80
CA LYS A 2 -24.08 -7.40 34.68
C LYS A 2 -23.85 -8.05 33.29
N LYS A 3 -24.25 -7.41 32.17
CA LYS A 3 -24.10 -7.99 30.81
C LYS A 3 -23.49 -7.10 29.72
N ILE A 4 -23.13 -5.84 30.02
CA ILE A 4 -22.65 -4.90 29.00
C ILE A 4 -21.10 -4.91 28.85
N CYS A 5 -20.37 -5.43 29.85
CA CYS A 5 -18.90 -5.39 29.84
C CYS A 5 -18.22 -6.49 29.00
N LEU A 6 -18.95 -7.48 28.48
CA LEU A 6 -18.34 -8.56 27.68
C LEU A 6 -18.34 -8.28 26.17
N PHE A 7 -19.12 -7.31 25.68
CA PHE A 7 -19.16 -6.98 24.24
C PHE A 7 -18.10 -5.96 23.82
N LEU A 8 -17.68 -5.06 24.72
CA LEU A 8 -16.61 -4.10 24.43
C LEU A 8 -15.20 -4.73 24.46
N GLY A 9 -14.98 -5.75 25.30
CA GLY A 9 -13.69 -6.46 25.36
C GLY A 9 -13.38 -7.24 24.08
N SER A 10 -14.41 -7.84 23.46
CA SER A 10 -14.27 -8.63 22.22
C SER A 10 -14.08 -7.75 20.99
N PHE A 11 -14.68 -6.56 20.95
CA PHE A 11 -14.51 -5.60 19.84
C PHE A 11 -13.12 -4.93 19.89
N LEU A 12 -12.60 -4.65 21.09
CA LEU A 12 -11.24 -4.15 21.26
C LEU A 12 -10.16 -5.19 20.97
N MET A 13 -10.42 -6.48 21.19
CA MET A 13 -9.52 -7.55 20.72
C MET A 13 -9.56 -7.73 19.20
N PHE A 14 -10.69 -7.45 18.53
CA PHE A 14 -10.77 -7.53 17.07
C PHE A 14 -10.01 -6.39 16.36
N VAL A 15 -9.94 -5.19 16.97
CA VAL A 15 -9.13 -4.08 16.45
C VAL A 15 -7.67 -4.18 16.89
N GLY A 16 -7.40 -4.71 18.09
CA GLY A 16 -6.05 -4.91 18.63
C GLY A 16 -5.25 -6.02 17.94
N LEU A 17 -5.91 -7.03 17.35
CA LEU A 17 -5.26 -8.09 16.57
C LEU A 17 -4.85 -7.64 15.16
N VAL A 18 -5.47 -6.58 14.62
CA VAL A 18 -5.12 -5.99 13.31
C VAL A 18 -3.80 -5.21 13.37
N CYS A 19 -3.26 -4.94 14.56
CA CYS A 19 -2.00 -4.23 14.74
C CYS A 19 -0.76 -5.13 14.95
N SER A 20 -0.92 -6.46 14.91
CA SER A 20 0.19 -7.40 15.20
C SER A 20 0.34 -8.54 14.18
N SER A 21 -0.01 -8.32 12.91
CA SER A 21 0.24 -9.32 11.87
C SER A 21 1.42 -8.90 11.00
N VAL A 22 2.58 -9.37 11.45
CA VAL A 22 3.81 -9.60 10.68
C VAL A 22 3.46 -9.99 9.25
N ALA A 23 3.88 -9.17 8.29
CA ALA A 23 3.66 -9.39 6.87
C ALA A 23 4.26 -10.74 6.46
N TYR A 24 3.43 -11.77 6.33
CA TYR A 24 3.82 -13.00 5.67
C TYR A 24 3.79 -12.72 4.17
N ALA A 25 4.92 -12.30 3.61
CA ALA A 25 5.06 -12.12 2.18
C ALA A 25 4.71 -13.45 1.50
N GLN A 26 3.77 -13.42 0.54
CA GLN A 26 3.59 -14.51 -0.39
C GLN A 26 4.96 -14.96 -0.89
N HIS A 27 5.24 -16.25 -0.79
CA HIS A 27 6.33 -16.87 -1.53
C HIS A 27 6.12 -16.55 -3.00
N TRP A 28 6.81 -15.53 -3.49
CA TRP A 28 7.18 -15.50 -4.89
C TRP A 28 7.93 -16.81 -5.10
N LYS A 29 7.39 -17.69 -5.96
CA LYS A 29 8.19 -18.73 -6.60
C LYS A 29 9.49 -18.07 -7.02
N ASN A 30 10.60 -18.78 -6.97
CA ASN A 30 11.88 -18.34 -7.54
C ASN A 30 11.77 -18.11 -9.06
N SER A 31 10.88 -17.23 -9.54
CA SER A 31 10.68 -16.88 -10.93
C SER A 31 11.63 -15.75 -11.27
N GLY A 32 12.93 -15.98 -11.01
CA GLY A 32 13.98 -15.25 -11.72
C GLY A 32 13.67 -15.22 -13.23
N ASP A 33 13.08 -16.30 -13.75
CA ASP A 33 12.61 -16.48 -15.12
C ASP A 33 11.63 -15.41 -15.64
N SER A 34 10.82 -14.80 -14.77
CA SER A 34 9.81 -13.79 -15.18
C SER A 34 10.40 -12.38 -15.38
N PHE A 35 11.64 -12.14 -14.91
CA PHE A 35 12.36 -10.88 -15.09
C PHE A 35 13.39 -10.93 -16.23
N ILE A 36 13.71 -12.13 -16.74
CA ILE A 36 14.84 -12.36 -17.65
C ILE A 36 14.53 -11.99 -19.10
N ASN A 37 13.25 -11.91 -19.50
CA ASN A 37 12.87 -11.54 -20.87
C ASN A 37 11.83 -10.43 -20.88
N ASN A 38 12.25 -9.26 -20.39
CA ASN A 38 11.44 -8.04 -20.41
C ASN A 38 11.50 -7.32 -21.77
N GLY A 39 12.34 -7.76 -22.72
CA GLY A 39 12.50 -7.12 -24.04
C GLY A 39 13.06 -5.70 -23.98
N LEU A 40 13.86 -5.38 -22.96
CA LEU A 40 14.60 -4.13 -22.83
C LEU A 40 16.08 -4.35 -23.09
N THR A 41 16.74 -3.33 -23.62
CA THR A 41 18.19 -3.22 -23.52
C THR A 41 18.61 -2.95 -22.07
N PRO A 42 19.85 -3.29 -21.69
CA PRO A 42 20.36 -2.98 -20.34
C PRO A 42 20.26 -1.49 -19.96
N ALA A 43 20.46 -0.59 -20.93
CA ALA A 43 20.38 0.85 -20.70
C ALA A 43 18.93 1.30 -20.43
N GLU A 44 17.95 0.77 -21.16
CA GLU A 44 16.54 1.07 -20.94
C GLU A 44 16.05 0.53 -19.59
N GLU A 45 16.46 -0.70 -19.25
CA GLU A 45 16.14 -1.30 -17.96
C GLU A 45 16.72 -0.48 -16.81
N ALA A 46 17.98 -0.06 -16.90
CA ALA A 46 18.61 0.79 -15.90
C ALA A 46 17.87 2.12 -15.72
N ARG A 47 17.48 2.78 -16.82
CA ARG A 47 16.72 4.03 -16.80
C ARG A 47 15.35 3.85 -16.12
N ILE A 48 14.63 2.79 -16.47
CA ILE A 48 13.32 2.47 -15.90
C ILE A 48 13.43 2.19 -14.40
N LYS A 49 14.42 1.38 -13.99
CA LYS A 49 14.70 1.09 -12.57
C LYS A 49 15.01 2.37 -11.79
N GLN A 50 15.78 3.29 -12.36
CA GLN A 50 16.11 4.57 -11.73
C GLN A 50 14.86 5.43 -11.52
N GLN A 51 14.01 5.58 -12.55
CA GLN A 51 12.76 6.34 -12.46
C GLN A 51 11.81 5.74 -11.41
N ALA A 52 11.63 4.42 -11.44
CA ALA A 52 10.77 3.74 -10.48
C ALA A 52 11.30 3.83 -9.04
N SER A 53 12.62 3.80 -8.87
CA SER A 53 13.28 3.94 -7.56
C SER A 53 12.99 5.30 -6.93
N GLN A 54 12.99 6.37 -7.71
CA GLN A 54 12.62 7.72 -7.24
C GLN A 54 11.15 7.77 -6.80
N VAL A 55 10.25 7.16 -7.58
CA VAL A 55 8.82 7.07 -7.24
C VAL A 55 8.60 6.28 -5.95
N LEU A 56 9.27 5.14 -5.79
CA LEU A 56 9.20 4.34 -4.56
C LEU A 56 9.70 5.13 -3.36
N GLN A 57 10.88 5.75 -3.46
CA GLN A 57 11.49 6.50 -2.36
C GLN A 57 10.56 7.61 -1.88
N MET A 58 10.06 8.45 -2.79
CA MET A 58 9.21 9.57 -2.45
C MET A 58 7.83 9.12 -1.99
N GLY A 59 7.22 8.15 -2.69
CA GLY A 59 5.91 7.63 -2.36
C GLY A 59 5.87 6.98 -0.98
N LEU A 60 6.82 6.10 -0.66
CA LEU A 60 6.88 5.45 0.66
C LEU A 60 7.28 6.41 1.77
N LYS A 61 8.20 7.35 1.51
CA LYS A 61 8.53 8.41 2.47
C LYS A 61 7.27 9.16 2.89
N TYR A 62 6.52 9.69 1.92
CA TYR A 62 5.29 10.42 2.24
C TYR A 62 4.22 9.54 2.89
N TYR A 63 4.12 8.28 2.50
CA TYR A 63 3.22 7.33 3.14
C TYR A 63 3.55 7.13 4.63
N PHE A 64 4.82 6.88 4.97
CA PHE A 64 5.23 6.67 6.37
C PHE A 64 5.21 7.95 7.21
N GLU A 65 5.44 9.11 6.58
CA GLU A 65 5.34 10.43 7.22
C GLU A 65 3.90 10.93 7.34
N LYS A 66 2.91 10.14 6.91
CA LYS A 66 1.49 10.51 6.90
C LYS A 66 1.22 11.81 6.14
N ASN A 67 1.97 12.03 5.06
CA ASN A 67 1.95 13.25 4.27
C ASN A 67 0.98 13.10 3.08
N PRO A 68 -0.02 14.00 2.90
CA PRO A 68 -0.96 13.98 1.78
C PRO A 68 -0.31 13.97 0.39
N LEU A 69 0.94 14.43 0.27
CA LEU A 69 1.70 14.38 -0.99
C LEU A 69 1.87 12.94 -1.52
N VAL A 70 1.70 11.92 -0.67
CA VAL A 70 1.64 10.51 -1.10
C VAL A 70 0.66 10.31 -2.26
N TRP A 71 -0.47 11.03 -2.28
CA TRP A 71 -1.50 10.93 -3.33
C TRP A 71 -0.95 11.07 -4.74
N ASN A 72 0.06 11.93 -4.91
CA ASN A 72 0.64 12.22 -6.22
C ASN A 72 1.46 11.06 -6.78
N TYR A 73 1.90 10.15 -5.91
CA TYR A 73 2.72 9.01 -6.26
C TYR A 73 1.89 7.74 -6.46
N LEU A 74 0.65 7.69 -5.98
CA LEU A 74 -0.18 6.49 -6.05
C LEU A 74 -0.70 6.20 -7.47
N SER A 75 -0.78 4.90 -7.79
CA SER A 75 -1.47 4.37 -8.96
C SER A 75 -2.96 4.70 -8.91
N ALA A 76 -3.61 4.77 -10.07
CA ALA A 76 -5.07 4.96 -10.15
C ALA A 76 -5.81 3.86 -9.37
N TYR A 77 -5.32 2.62 -9.48
CA TYR A 77 -5.86 1.49 -8.71
C TYR A 77 -5.73 1.70 -7.20
N SER A 78 -4.55 2.11 -6.72
CA SER A 78 -4.30 2.45 -5.31
C SER A 78 -5.23 3.53 -4.79
N LYS A 79 -5.43 4.60 -5.57
CA LYS A 79 -6.35 5.69 -5.23
C LYS A 79 -7.79 5.20 -5.09
N GLN A 80 -8.26 4.37 -6.00
CA GLN A 80 -9.62 3.82 -5.97
C GLN A 80 -9.85 2.95 -4.74
N ALA A 81 -8.96 2.00 -4.42
CA ALA A 81 -9.19 1.13 -3.27
C ALA A 81 -9.05 1.87 -1.93
N ILE A 82 -8.08 2.78 -1.80
CA ILE A 82 -7.95 3.62 -0.60
C ILE A 82 -9.21 4.48 -0.41
N SER A 83 -9.73 5.06 -1.50
CA SER A 83 -10.95 5.87 -1.44
C SER A 83 -12.16 5.03 -1.03
N LEU A 84 -12.24 3.78 -1.49
CA LEU A 84 -13.28 2.85 -1.08
C LEU A 84 -13.17 2.46 0.40
N GLN A 85 -11.97 2.18 0.89
CA GLN A 85 -11.73 1.88 2.31
C GLN A 85 -12.12 3.06 3.20
N ILE A 86 -11.73 4.27 2.83
CA ILE A 86 -12.11 5.50 3.55
C ILE A 86 -13.63 5.69 3.50
N ALA A 87 -14.26 5.51 2.34
CA ALA A 87 -15.71 5.63 2.19
C ALA A 87 -16.45 4.65 3.12
N GLN A 88 -16.02 3.38 3.16
CA GLN A 88 -16.58 2.37 4.06
C GLN A 88 -16.42 2.77 5.53
N SER A 89 -15.25 3.27 5.92
CA SER A 89 -15.01 3.74 7.29
C SER A 89 -15.92 4.92 7.66
N LEU A 90 -16.03 5.93 6.80
CA LEU A 90 -16.87 7.11 7.02
C LEU A 90 -18.37 6.76 7.11
N ILE A 91 -18.83 5.78 6.32
CA ILE A 91 -20.21 5.28 6.39
C ILE A 91 -20.42 4.51 7.70
N SER A 92 -19.50 3.62 8.06
CA SER A 92 -19.61 2.80 9.27
C SER A 92 -19.61 3.63 10.55
N SER A 93 -18.92 4.77 10.57
CA SER A 93 -18.91 5.71 11.70
C SER A 93 -20.12 6.65 11.71
N GLY A 94 -21.01 6.57 10.72
CA GLY A 94 -22.15 7.49 10.55
C GLY A 94 -21.77 8.92 10.13
N ALA A 95 -20.52 9.16 9.72
CA ALA A 95 -20.05 10.48 9.30
C ALA A 95 -20.59 10.89 7.92
N VAL A 96 -20.88 9.90 7.07
CA VAL A 96 -21.49 10.08 5.74
C VAL A 96 -22.58 9.02 5.57
N ARG A 97 -23.62 9.33 4.80
CA ARG A 97 -24.63 8.35 4.35
C ARG A 97 -24.53 8.16 2.85
N GLY A 98 -24.72 6.93 2.37
CA GLY A 98 -24.75 6.62 0.94
C GLY A 98 -24.18 5.25 0.60
N ASN A 99 -24.13 4.94 -0.68
CA ASN A 99 -23.48 3.74 -1.19
C ASN A 99 -21.95 3.91 -1.15
N ALA A 100 -21.22 2.89 -0.68
CA ALA A 100 -19.76 2.95 -0.55
C ALA A 100 -19.03 3.30 -1.85
N ARG A 101 -19.54 2.85 -3.00
CA ARG A 101 -18.94 3.12 -4.31
C ARG A 101 -19.14 4.58 -4.72
N GLU A 102 -20.34 5.13 -4.54
CA GLU A 102 -20.62 6.54 -4.81
C GLU A 102 -19.80 7.46 -3.91
N VAL A 103 -19.78 7.15 -2.60
CA VAL A 103 -18.99 7.89 -1.63
C VAL A 103 -17.49 7.79 -1.94
N SER A 104 -17.00 6.65 -2.46
CA SER A 104 -15.60 6.51 -2.86
C SER A 104 -15.17 7.47 -3.98
N TYR A 105 -16.04 7.74 -4.97
CA TYR A 105 -15.73 8.73 -6.01
C TYR A 105 -15.65 10.15 -5.45
N MET A 106 -16.50 10.48 -4.48
CA MET A 106 -16.42 11.76 -3.77
C MET A 106 -15.13 11.85 -2.95
N VAL A 107 -14.76 10.81 -2.22
CA VAL A 107 -13.51 10.75 -1.45
C VAL A 107 -12.29 10.92 -2.36
N GLU A 108 -12.23 10.22 -3.48
CA GLU A 108 -11.10 10.32 -4.42
C GLU A 108 -10.92 11.75 -4.96
N LYS A 109 -12.03 12.42 -5.30
CA LYS A 109 -12.05 13.82 -5.73
C LYS A 109 -11.53 14.75 -4.63
N GLU A 110 -11.91 14.50 -3.39
CA GLU A 110 -11.57 15.34 -2.23
C GLU A 110 -10.12 15.15 -1.79
N LEU A 111 -9.59 13.92 -1.80
CA LEU A 111 -8.18 13.65 -1.56
C LEU A 111 -7.27 14.29 -2.63
N SER A 112 -7.80 14.52 -3.83
CA SER A 112 -7.10 15.25 -4.89
C SER A 112 -7.06 16.77 -4.67
N ASN A 113 -7.86 17.31 -3.73
CA ASN A 113 -7.91 18.73 -3.38
C ASN A 113 -7.81 18.92 -1.86
N THR A 114 -6.58 19.07 -1.36
CA THR A 114 -6.21 18.92 0.06
C THR A 114 -6.75 19.99 1.02
N SER A 115 -7.47 21.00 0.55
CA SER A 115 -7.81 22.19 1.35
C SER A 115 -9.15 22.11 2.09
N SER A 116 -10.08 21.23 1.68
CA SER A 116 -11.42 21.18 2.26
C SER A 116 -11.42 20.48 3.63
N ASP A 117 -12.39 20.83 4.50
CA ASP A 117 -12.55 20.14 5.79
C ASP A 117 -12.93 18.67 5.62
N PHE A 118 -13.61 18.34 4.53
CA PHE A 118 -13.92 16.96 4.19
C PHE A 118 -12.67 16.20 3.71
N ALA A 119 -11.79 16.83 2.94
CA ALA A 119 -10.50 16.26 2.56
C ALA A 119 -9.65 15.96 3.80
N LYS A 120 -9.61 16.86 4.79
CA LYS A 120 -8.92 16.61 6.08
C LYS A 120 -9.49 15.38 6.80
N LYS A 121 -10.81 15.21 6.81
CA LYS A 121 -11.45 14.00 7.39
C LYS A 121 -11.08 12.73 6.61
N CYS A 122 -11.05 12.81 5.28
CA CYS A 122 -10.63 11.68 4.44
C CYS A 122 -9.17 11.30 4.73
N TRP A 123 -8.26 12.29 4.77
CA TRP A 123 -6.85 12.08 5.12
C TRP A 123 -6.66 11.50 6.52
N ALA A 124 -7.44 11.97 7.50
CA ALA A 124 -7.43 11.43 8.86
C ALA A 124 -7.94 9.98 8.94
N THR A 125 -8.75 9.55 7.97
CA THR A 125 -9.29 8.17 7.87
C THR A 125 -8.34 7.23 7.13
N MET A 126 -7.39 7.76 6.35
CA MET A 126 -6.43 6.94 5.61
C MET A 126 -5.55 6.13 6.58
N GLN A 127 -5.46 4.84 6.32
CA GLN A 127 -4.54 3.97 7.06
C GLN A 127 -3.14 4.09 6.46
N TYR A 128 -2.23 4.63 7.25
CA TYR A 128 -0.80 4.71 6.94
C TYR A 128 -0.06 3.52 7.56
N GLY A 129 1.06 3.14 6.95
CA GLY A 129 1.90 2.04 7.43
C GLY A 129 2.41 2.27 8.85
N ALA A 130 2.67 1.18 9.57
CA ALA A 130 3.23 1.24 10.92
C ALA A 130 4.62 1.92 10.89
N THR A 131 4.99 2.58 11.98
CA THR A 131 6.18 3.45 12.06
C THR A 131 7.54 2.72 12.09
N ALA A 132 7.58 1.40 11.93
CA ALA A 132 8.82 0.62 11.98
C ALA A 132 8.98 -0.30 10.76
N HIS A 133 9.46 0.27 9.66
CA HIS A 133 9.88 -0.50 8.49
C HIS A 133 11.41 -0.64 8.48
N PRO A 134 11.98 -1.86 8.41
CA PRO A 134 13.43 -2.07 8.54
C PRO A 134 14.25 -1.43 7.40
N TYR A 135 13.60 -1.08 6.29
CA TYR A 135 14.16 -0.36 5.14
C TYR A 135 13.89 1.16 5.15
N TYR A 136 13.17 1.70 6.13
CA TYR A 136 12.98 3.15 6.30
C TYR A 136 13.75 3.63 7.54
N ARG A 137 14.81 4.42 7.34
CA ARG A 137 15.67 4.92 8.42
C ARG A 137 16.02 6.37 8.15
N ASN A 138 15.98 7.22 9.19
CA ASN A 138 16.34 8.64 9.09
C ASN A 138 15.64 9.39 7.94
N GLY A 139 14.36 9.11 7.69
CA GLY A 139 13.59 9.77 6.64
C GLY A 139 13.86 9.27 5.22
N GLN A 140 14.57 8.15 5.06
CA GLN A 140 14.98 7.62 3.75
C GLN A 140 14.70 6.12 3.61
N ILE A 141 14.37 5.72 2.39
CA ILE A 141 14.24 4.31 2.00
C ILE A 141 15.60 3.79 1.53
N ILE A 142 16.11 2.74 2.17
CA ILE A 142 17.38 2.10 1.85
C ILE A 142 17.17 1.14 0.68
N LEU A 143 17.30 1.65 -0.55
CA LEU A 143 17.08 0.87 -1.78
C LEU A 143 18.06 -0.29 -1.96
N SER A 144 19.27 -0.22 -1.37
CA SER A 144 20.28 -1.28 -1.47
C SER A 144 19.84 -2.61 -0.83
N ASP A 145 18.83 -2.59 0.04
CA ASP A 145 18.28 -3.80 0.65
C ASP A 145 17.20 -4.48 -0.23
N PHE A 146 16.85 -3.88 -1.38
CA PHE A 146 15.87 -4.41 -2.31
C PHE A 146 16.52 -5.10 -3.50
N ARG A 147 15.96 -6.26 -3.88
CA ARG A 147 16.10 -6.80 -5.22
C ARG A 147 15.10 -6.12 -6.14
N ILE A 148 15.58 -5.67 -7.30
CA ILE A 148 14.79 -4.86 -8.23
C ILE A 148 14.70 -5.59 -9.58
N GLY A 149 13.48 -5.95 -9.97
CA GLY A 149 13.16 -6.60 -11.25
C GLY A 149 12.24 -5.74 -12.11
N VAL A 150 12.28 -5.93 -13.42
CA VAL A 150 11.35 -5.30 -14.37
C VAL A 150 10.62 -6.39 -15.14
N ASN A 151 9.29 -6.34 -15.16
CA ASN A 151 8.47 -7.32 -15.85
C ASN A 151 8.25 -6.93 -17.34
N LYS A 152 7.54 -7.77 -18.09
CA LYS A 152 7.27 -7.56 -19.53
C LYS A 152 6.45 -6.29 -19.80
N GLU A 153 5.54 -5.95 -18.91
CA GLU A 153 4.73 -4.73 -18.96
C GLU A 153 5.51 -3.48 -18.53
N LYS A 154 6.80 -3.63 -18.23
CA LYS A 154 7.72 -2.57 -17.78
C LYS A 154 7.41 -2.03 -16.39
N ASN A 155 6.62 -2.75 -15.61
CA ASN A 155 6.44 -2.47 -14.20
C ASN A 155 7.70 -2.91 -13.43
N VAL A 156 8.07 -2.14 -12.42
CA VAL A 156 9.26 -2.37 -11.60
C VAL A 156 8.86 -2.89 -10.24
N MET A 157 9.44 -4.02 -9.86
CA MET A 157 9.15 -4.72 -8.62
C MET A 157 10.32 -4.56 -7.66
N PHE A 158 10.02 -4.15 -6.43
CA PHE A 158 10.98 -3.97 -5.36
C PHE A 158 10.69 -5.00 -4.27
N ASN A 159 11.62 -5.92 -4.08
CA ASN A 159 11.51 -6.98 -3.09
C ASN A 159 12.58 -6.83 -2.02
N TYR A 160 12.17 -6.61 -0.77
CA TYR A 160 13.10 -6.50 0.36
C TYR A 160 13.58 -7.88 0.81
N THR A 161 14.89 -8.15 0.69
CA THR A 161 15.46 -9.50 0.95
C THR A 161 16.60 -9.51 1.97
N LYS A 162 16.39 -8.88 3.13
CA LYS A 162 17.37 -8.87 4.22
C LYS A 162 16.92 -9.77 5.38
N GLY A 163 17.72 -10.77 5.73
CA GLY A 163 17.40 -11.78 6.76
C GLY A 163 16.62 -12.99 6.21
N THR A 164 16.09 -13.83 7.10
CA THR A 164 15.33 -15.05 6.75
C THR A 164 13.83 -14.81 6.50
N ASN A 165 13.34 -13.60 6.76
CA ASN A 165 11.93 -13.24 6.68
C ASN A 165 11.74 -12.19 5.57
N THR A 166 11.20 -12.58 4.42
CA THR A 166 10.78 -11.64 3.37
C THR A 166 9.61 -10.82 3.90
N GLN A 167 9.76 -9.51 4.11
CA GLN A 167 8.68 -8.65 4.60
C GLN A 167 8.74 -7.26 3.95
N GLY A 168 8.30 -7.19 2.69
CA GLY A 168 8.13 -5.93 1.96
C GLY A 168 8.18 -6.14 0.46
N TYR A 169 7.03 -5.99 -0.20
CA TYR A 169 6.90 -6.03 -1.66
C TYR A 169 6.19 -4.78 -2.13
N TYR A 170 6.80 -4.08 -3.08
CA TYR A 170 6.21 -2.91 -3.71
C TYR A 170 6.31 -3.00 -5.22
N ALA A 171 5.23 -2.66 -5.89
CA ALA A 171 5.21 -2.49 -7.34
C ALA A 171 5.19 -1.01 -7.67
N VAL A 172 5.99 -0.63 -8.66
CA VAL A 172 5.87 0.67 -9.33
C VAL A 172 5.44 0.39 -10.76
N VAL A 173 4.20 0.74 -11.07
CA VAL A 173 3.53 0.42 -12.32
C VAL A 173 3.61 1.57 -13.31
N LYS A 174 3.66 1.26 -14.60
CA LYS A 174 3.65 2.26 -15.66
C LYS A 174 2.21 2.65 -15.99
N GLU A 175 1.87 3.92 -15.78
CA GLU A 175 0.57 4.50 -16.12
C GLU A 175 0.78 5.62 -17.15
N GLY A 176 0.44 5.34 -18.41
CA GLY A 176 0.77 6.21 -19.54
C GLY A 176 2.28 6.45 -19.63
N ASN A 177 2.69 7.71 -19.52
CA ASN A 177 4.10 8.11 -19.58
C ASN A 177 4.77 8.24 -18.20
N ALA A 178 4.05 7.96 -17.10
CA ALA A 178 4.55 8.12 -15.74
C ALA A 178 4.62 6.78 -14.99
N TYR A 179 5.47 6.73 -13.96
CA TYR A 179 5.50 5.62 -13.01
C TYR A 179 4.74 6.01 -11.75
N LYS A 180 3.98 5.05 -11.21
CA LYS A 180 3.17 5.22 -10.00
C LYS A 180 3.38 4.07 -9.03
N LEU A 181 3.45 4.40 -7.76
CA LEU A 181 3.51 3.46 -6.65
C LEU A 181 2.16 2.76 -6.50
N ASP A 182 2.18 1.44 -6.63
CA ASP A 182 1.04 0.62 -6.30
C ASP A 182 1.21 0.09 -4.87
N LEU A 183 0.37 0.59 -3.97
CA LEU A 183 0.32 0.15 -2.57
C LEU A 183 -0.57 -1.08 -2.40
N ILE A 184 -1.50 -1.38 -3.30
CA ILE A 184 -2.48 -2.47 -3.10
C ILE A 184 -1.88 -3.85 -3.30
N SER A 185 -0.84 -3.99 -4.11
CA SER A 185 -0.08 -5.25 -4.16
C SER A 185 0.51 -5.65 -2.78
N SER A 186 0.56 -4.72 -1.81
CA SER A 186 0.84 -5.02 -0.39
C SER A 186 -0.41 -5.23 0.50
N ILE A 187 -1.59 -4.76 0.07
CA ILE A 187 -2.89 -4.84 0.79
C ILE A 187 -3.69 -6.11 0.41
N GLN A 188 -3.68 -6.55 -0.85
CA GLN A 188 -4.36 -7.81 -1.22
C GLN A 188 -3.66 -9.05 -0.68
N ALA A 189 -2.36 -8.97 -0.41
CA ALA A 189 -1.61 -10.00 0.30
C ALA A 189 -2.14 -10.24 1.73
N SER A 190 -2.77 -9.25 2.36
CA SER A 190 -3.34 -9.36 3.71
C SER A 190 -4.83 -9.77 3.74
N ILE A 191 -5.51 -9.84 2.60
CA ILE A 191 -6.94 -10.19 2.52
C ILE A 191 -7.16 -11.66 2.16
N ASN A 192 -6.22 -12.30 1.45
CA ASN A 192 -6.37 -13.67 0.96
C ASN A 192 -5.75 -14.75 1.87
N THR A 193 -5.23 -14.40 3.05
CA THR A 193 -4.62 -15.35 4.00
C THR A 193 -5.62 -16.01 4.96
N ASP A 194 -6.88 -15.62 4.97
CA ASP A 194 -7.87 -16.13 5.94
C ASP A 194 -8.57 -17.44 5.53
N ASN A 195 -8.20 -18.08 4.42
CA ASN A 195 -8.84 -19.33 3.95
C ASN A 195 -7.85 -20.45 3.58
N GLY A 196 -6.75 -20.60 4.33
CA GLY A 196 -5.63 -21.49 3.96
C GLY A 196 -5.29 -22.59 4.95
N TYR A 197 -6.28 -23.37 5.40
CA TYR A 197 -6.18 -24.74 5.96
C TYR A 197 -5.15 -25.06 7.06
N GLU A 198 -5.70 -25.35 8.24
CA GLU A 198 -5.21 -26.42 9.12
C GLU A 198 -4.95 -27.71 8.30
N ARG A 199 -3.74 -28.25 8.45
CA ARG A 199 -3.47 -29.67 8.71
C ARG A 199 -2.03 -29.89 9.15
#